data_AF-A0A3A8K0D3-F1
#
_entry.id   AF-A0A3A8K0D3-F1
#
_cell.length_a   1.000
_cell.length_b   1.000
_cell.length_c   1.000
_cell.angle_alpha   90.00
_cell.angle_beta   90.00
_cell.angle_gamma   90.00
#
_symmetry.space_group_name_H-M   'P 1'
#
loop_
_entity.id
_entity.type
_entity.pdbx_description
1 polymer ?
#
loop_
_entity_poly.entity_id
_entity_poly.type
_entity_poly.pdbx_seq_one_letter_code
_entity_poly.pdbx_strand_id
1 'polypeptide(L)'
;MPPREPRGGAPRTTQKQDDVLAFIAKSTQARGFAPSIRDIAEHFGWRSHTAAVCHLAALKEKHLVTWEPDIARSLHLTESGRDLAAQRLARQRTQVAP
;
A
#
# COMPACT_ATOMS: atom_id res chain seq x y z
N MET A 1 12.81 7.40 -14.69
CA MET A 1 13.16 6.35 -13.72
C MET A 1 13.32 7.00 -12.35
N PRO A 2 12.44 6.82 -11.35
CA PRO A 2 12.75 7.23 -9.97
C PRO A 2 13.68 6.20 -9.29
N PRO A 3 14.40 6.58 -8.21
CA PRO A 3 15.84 6.38 -8.08
C PRO A 3 16.27 5.21 -7.18
N ARG A 4 17.58 4.91 -7.22
CA ARG A 4 18.32 3.95 -6.38
C ARG A 4 18.47 4.53 -4.97
N GLU A 5 18.15 3.75 -3.91
CA GLU A 5 18.64 3.90 -2.51
C GLU A 5 17.95 2.88 -1.55
N PRO A 6 18.43 2.62 -0.31
CA PRO A 6 19.70 1.99 0.10
C PRO A 6 19.49 0.67 0.91
N ARG A 7 20.58 0.06 1.37
CA ARG A 7 20.65 -1.19 2.15
C ARG A 7 20.08 -0.99 3.57
N GLY A 8 19.17 -1.86 4.02
CA GLY A 8 18.74 -1.92 5.43
C GLY A 8 17.42 -2.66 5.68
N GLY A 9 17.51 -3.97 5.98
CA GLY A 9 16.67 -4.67 6.97
C GLY A 9 15.16 -4.90 6.78
N ALA A 10 14.51 -4.44 5.71
CA ALA A 10 13.08 -4.72 5.45
C ALA A 10 12.84 -5.15 4.00
N PRO A 11 11.79 -5.97 3.70
CA PRO A 11 11.45 -6.37 2.34
C PRO A 11 11.37 -5.14 1.42
N ARG A 12 12.08 -5.21 0.30
CA ARG A 12 12.40 -4.07 -0.59
C ARG A 12 11.14 -3.51 -1.26
N THR A 13 10.40 -2.64 -0.59
CA THR A 13 9.28 -1.87 -1.14
C THR A 13 9.69 -0.41 -1.32
N THR A 14 9.21 0.23 -2.39
CA THR A 14 9.41 1.66 -2.62
C THR A 14 8.55 2.49 -1.67
N GLN A 15 8.93 3.74 -1.41
CA GLN A 15 8.16 4.66 -0.56
C GLN A 15 6.67 4.68 -0.91
N LYS A 16 6.34 4.68 -2.22
CA LYS A 16 4.96 4.67 -2.70
C LYS A 16 4.22 3.36 -2.41
N GLN A 17 4.88 2.22 -2.59
CA GLN A 17 4.29 0.91 -2.31
C GLN A 17 3.96 0.76 -0.84
N ASP A 18 4.84 1.28 0.00
CA ASP A 18 4.68 1.30 1.43
C ASP A 18 3.52 2.20 1.90
N ASP A 19 3.43 3.39 1.30
CA ASP A 19 2.31 4.30 1.50
C ASP A 19 0.97 3.67 1.10
N VAL A 20 0.95 2.92 -0.01
CA VAL A 20 -0.23 2.15 -0.45
C VAL A 20 -0.60 1.11 0.61
N LEU A 21 0.36 0.34 1.15
CA LEU A 21 0.09 -0.64 2.21
C LEU A 21 -0.52 0.04 3.45
N ALA A 22 0.07 1.15 3.89
CA ALA A 22 -0.43 1.94 5.03
C ALA A 22 -1.83 2.48 4.77
N PHE A 23 -2.10 2.99 3.56
CA PHE A 23 -3.42 3.48 3.16
C PHE A 23 -4.47 2.38 3.18
N ILE A 24 -4.14 1.19 2.67
CA ILE A 24 -5.04 0.02 2.68
C ILE A 24 -5.36 -0.36 4.12
N ALA A 25 -4.34 -0.50 4.98
CA ALA A 25 -4.53 -0.89 6.37
C ALA A 25 -5.39 0.15 7.13
N LYS A 26 -5.08 1.45 6.94
CA LYS A 26 -5.82 2.55 7.54
C LYS A 26 -7.26 2.60 7.04
N SER A 27 -7.50 2.42 5.75
CA SER A 27 -8.84 2.40 5.16
C SER A 27 -9.67 1.23 5.66
N THR A 28 -9.08 0.03 5.73
CA THR A 28 -9.73 -1.16 6.29
C THR A 28 -10.06 -0.97 7.77
N GLN A 29 -9.16 -0.38 8.57
CA GLN A 29 -9.43 -0.08 9.99
C GLN A 29 -10.47 1.03 10.18
N ALA A 30 -10.44 2.07 9.35
CA ALA A 30 -11.32 3.22 9.50
C ALA A 30 -12.74 2.97 8.96
N ARG A 31 -12.87 2.26 7.84
CA ARG A 31 -14.14 2.03 7.15
C ARG A 31 -14.70 0.61 7.33
N GLY A 32 -13.88 -0.33 7.81
CA GLY A 32 -14.25 -1.74 7.96
C GLY A 32 -14.18 -2.56 6.65
N PHE A 33 -13.84 -1.93 5.52
CA PHE A 33 -13.69 -2.59 4.23
C PHE A 33 -12.44 -2.11 3.49
N ALA A 34 -11.93 -2.97 2.62
CA ALA A 34 -10.73 -2.66 1.84
C ALA A 34 -11.02 -1.63 0.72
N PRO A 35 -10.09 -0.70 0.47
CA PRO A 35 -10.21 0.25 -0.64
C PRO A 35 -10.07 -0.47 -1.99
N SER A 36 -10.67 0.08 -3.04
CA SER A 36 -10.51 -0.44 -4.40
C SER A 36 -9.31 0.19 -5.10
N ILE A 37 -8.91 -0.38 -6.24
CA ILE A 37 -7.84 0.17 -7.10
C ILE A 37 -8.12 1.64 -7.47
N ARG A 38 -9.40 1.96 -7.70
CA ARG A 38 -9.87 3.33 -7.93
C ARG A 38 -9.65 4.23 -6.72
N ASP A 39 -10.08 3.81 -5.52
CA ASP A 39 -9.86 4.60 -4.29
C ASP A 39 -8.38 4.90 -4.07
N ILE A 40 -7.51 3.91 -4.33
CA ILE A 40 -6.05 4.08 -4.23
C ILE A 40 -5.59 5.10 -5.27
N ALA A 41 -5.97 4.95 -6.53
CA ALA A 41 -5.58 5.89 -7.58
C ALA A 41 -6.06 7.32 -7.29
N GLU A 42 -7.30 7.49 -6.82
CA GLU A 42 -7.85 8.80 -6.46
C GLU A 42 -7.14 9.38 -5.21
N HIS A 43 -6.86 8.56 -4.19
CA HIS A 43 -6.14 9.01 -3.00
C HIS A 43 -4.71 9.49 -3.32
N PHE A 44 -4.00 8.77 -4.19
CA PHE A 44 -2.63 9.11 -4.60
C PHE A 44 -2.57 10.11 -5.77
N GLY A 45 -3.71 10.56 -6.29
CA GLY A 45 -3.78 11.48 -7.43
C GLY A 45 -3.17 10.90 -8.72
N TRP A 46 -3.18 9.58 -8.88
CA TRP A 46 -2.66 8.93 -10.08
C TRP A 46 -3.64 9.09 -11.23
N ARG A 47 -3.19 9.74 -12.31
CA ARG A 47 -3.98 9.94 -13.53
C ARG A 47 -4.40 8.64 -14.23
N SER A 48 -3.71 7.53 -13.94
CA SER A 48 -3.97 6.23 -14.58
C SER A 48 -4.17 5.14 -13.54
N HIS A 49 -5.33 4.48 -13.55
CA HIS A 49 -5.59 3.31 -12.69
C HIS A 49 -4.56 2.19 -12.91
N THR A 50 -4.03 2.07 -14.13
CA THR A 50 -2.95 1.16 -14.48
C THR A 50 -1.66 1.41 -13.69
N ALA A 51 -1.38 2.65 -13.27
CA ALA A 51 -0.25 2.94 -12.38
C ALA A 51 -0.47 2.32 -11.00
N ALA A 52 -1.70 2.37 -10.48
CA ALA A 52 -2.07 1.69 -9.24
C ALA A 52 -1.91 0.18 -9.35
N VAL A 53 -2.44 -0.40 -10.44
CA VAL A 53 -2.32 -1.83 -10.72
C VAL A 53 -0.85 -2.26 -10.78
N CYS A 54 0.02 -1.48 -11.41
CA CYS A 54 1.46 -1.78 -11.49
C CYS A 54 2.13 -1.80 -10.11
N HIS A 55 1.81 -0.83 -9.25
CA HIS A 55 2.33 -0.81 -7.88
C HIS A 55 1.81 -1.97 -7.03
N LEU A 56 0.52 -2.30 -7.19
CA LEU A 56 -0.10 -3.45 -6.55
C LEU A 56 0.50 -4.77 -7.06
N ALA A 57 0.72 -4.93 -8.37
CA ALA A 57 1.38 -6.09 -9.00
C ALA A 57 2.69 -6.42 -8.29
N ALA A 58 3.57 -5.42 -8.19
CA ALA A 58 4.83 -5.58 -7.52
C ALA A 58 4.71 -5.90 -6.01
N LEU A 59 3.64 -5.46 -5.34
CA LEU A 59 3.35 -5.81 -3.94
C LEU A 59 2.79 -7.25 -3.79
N LYS A 60 1.99 -7.71 -4.76
CA LYS A 60 1.45 -9.09 -4.80
C LYS A 60 2.52 -10.10 -5.16
N GLU A 61 3.41 -9.76 -6.08
CA GLU A 61 4.61 -10.58 -6.36
C GLU A 61 5.49 -10.76 -5.11
N LYS A 62 5.48 -9.78 -4.20
CA LYS A 62 6.17 -9.85 -2.90
C LYS A 62 5.35 -10.54 -1.80
N HIS A 63 4.16 -11.06 -2.12
CA HIS A 63 3.22 -11.65 -1.15
C HIS A 63 2.81 -10.70 -0.01
N LEU A 64 2.79 -9.40 -0.25
CA LEU A 64 2.39 -8.39 0.75
C LEU A 64 0.89 -8.04 0.66
N VAL A 65 0.34 -8.13 -0.56
CA VAL A 65 -1.10 -7.91 -0.81
C VAL A 65 -1.62 -9.00 -1.72
N THR A 66 -2.93 -9.24 -1.63
CA THR A 66 -3.68 -10.01 -2.62
C THR A 66 -4.89 -9.20 -3.04
N TRP A 67 -5.22 -9.25 -4.33
CA TRP A 67 -6.49 -8.74 -4.84
C TRP A 67 -6.82 -9.43 -6.16
N GLU A 68 -8.09 -9.32 -6.52
CA GLU A 68 -8.64 -9.69 -7.81
C GLU A 68 -8.87 -8.42 -8.65
N PRO A 69 -8.27 -8.33 -9.85
CA PRO A 69 -8.40 -7.14 -10.70
C PRO A 69 -9.84 -6.89 -11.17
N ASP A 70 -10.69 -7.92 -11.19
CA ASP A 70 -12.08 -7.84 -11.63
C ASP A 70 -13.08 -7.58 -10.48
N ILE A 71 -12.66 -7.83 -9.23
CA ILE A 71 -13.52 -7.70 -8.05
C ILE A 71 -13.11 -6.48 -7.23
N ALA A 72 -13.92 -5.43 -7.27
CA ALA A 72 -13.77 -4.29 -6.36
C ALA A 72 -13.89 -4.75 -4.91
N ARG A 73 -13.08 -4.17 -4.00
CA ARG A 73 -13.00 -4.54 -2.57
C ARG A 73 -12.45 -5.94 -2.27
N SER A 74 -11.85 -6.64 -3.24
CA SER A 74 -11.11 -7.90 -3.01
C SER A 74 -9.68 -7.69 -2.48
N LEU A 75 -9.29 -6.45 -2.19
CA LEU A 75 -7.94 -6.11 -1.78
C LEU A 75 -7.71 -6.48 -0.32
N HIS A 76 -6.90 -7.50 -0.07
CA HIS A 76 -6.53 -7.92 1.27
C HIS A 76 -5.03 -7.81 1.49
N LEU A 77 -4.65 -7.29 2.66
CA LEU A 77 -3.27 -7.33 3.12
C LEU A 77 -2.99 -8.72 3.69
N THR A 78 -1.85 -9.30 3.31
CA THR A 78 -1.36 -10.53 3.96
C THR A 78 -0.84 -10.21 5.37
N GLU A 79 -0.46 -11.21 6.16
CA GLU A 79 0.21 -10.95 7.45
C GLU A 79 1.45 -10.06 7.30
N SER A 80 2.32 -10.37 6.34
CA SER A 80 3.53 -9.58 6.06
C SER A 80 3.20 -8.15 5.60
N GLY A 81 2.17 -7.97 4.77
CA GLY A 81 1.74 -6.63 4.35
C GLY A 81 1.12 -5.81 5.47
N ARG A 82 0.34 -6.44 6.35
CA ARG A 82 -0.22 -5.80 7.55
C ARG A 82 0.88 -5.35 8.50
N ASP A 83 1.87 -6.20 8.72
CA ASP A 83 3.01 -5.88 9.57
C ASP A 83 3.79 -4.66 9.04
N LEU A 84 4.15 -4.65 7.75
CA LEU A 84 4.80 -3.49 7.12
C LEU A 84 3.94 -2.22 7.17
N ALA A 85 2.64 -2.35 6.85
CA ALA A 85 1.70 -1.24 6.94
C ALA A 85 1.63 -0.67 8.36
N ALA A 86 1.58 -1.54 9.38
CA ALA A 86 1.56 -1.16 10.79
C ALA A 86 2.87 -0.48 11.21
N GLN A 87 4.02 -1.03 10.83
CA GLN A 87 5.33 -0.41 11.06
C GLN A 87 5.39 1.01 10.48
N ARG A 88 4.76 1.22 9.33
CA ARG A 88 4.79 2.50 8.64
C ARG A 88 3.77 3.48 9.13
N LEU A 89 2.58 3.02 9.49
CA LEU A 89 1.61 3.81 10.24
C LEU A 89 2.21 4.26 11.58
N ALA A 90 2.95 3.39 12.28
CA ALA A 90 3.65 3.74 13.51
C ALA A 90 4.70 4.84 13.26
N ARG A 91 5.53 4.71 12.23
CA ARG A 91 6.51 5.75 11.84
C ARG A 91 5.85 7.07 11.44
N GLN A 92 4.73 7.03 10.74
CA GLN A 92 3.98 8.22 10.31
C GLN A 92 3.25 8.92 11.48
N ARG A 93 2.73 8.15 12.45
CA ARG A 93 2.06 8.69 13.65
C ARG A 93 3.00 9.48 14.56
N THR A 94 4.30 9.18 14.56
CA THR A 94 5.29 9.92 15.33
C THR A 94 5.60 11.31 14.74
N GLN A 95 5.19 11.60 13.49
CA GLN A 95 5.44 12.89 12.83
C GLN A 95 4.23 13.84 12.81
N VAL A 96 3.15 13.50 13.53
CA VAL A 96 2.02 14.41 13.76
C VAL A 96 1.98 14.80 15.23
N ALA A 97 2.75 15.83 15.57
CA ALA A 97 2.64 16.59 16.82
C ALA A 97 2.66 18.10 16.45
N PRO A 98 1.95 18.95 17.23
CA PRO A 98 1.27 20.17 16.78
C PRO A 98 2.16 21.33 16.34
#